data_AF-A0A847JDY0-F1
#
_entry.id   AF-A0A847JDY0-F1
#
_cell.length_a   1.000
_cell.length_b   1.000
_cell.length_c   1.000
_cell.angle_alpha   90.00
_cell.angle_beta   90.00
_cell.angle_gamma   90.00
#
_symmetry.space_group_name_H-M   'P 1'
#
loop_
_entity.id
_entity.type
_entity.pdbx_description
1 polymer ?
#
loop_
_entity_poly.entity_id
_entity_poly.type
_entity_poly.pdbx_seq_one_letter_code
_entity_poly.pdbx_strand_id
1 'polypeptide(L)'
;MSTTPRLALPIMEASQAQKHVTHNEALVRLDAAVQLSVADRDLATPPSMPATGSRYLVAAGATGAWAGGEGTVACERDGAWDLATPRAGWFCWVEDENTLLVHDGTAWVDFATRADIVRTADVGAGLPLVGVNTAADTTNRLAVKSNAVLLSHDDVTPGTGDLRVTLNKAATARDAGFVFQDGWSTRALFGLLASDDFALKVSADGSSFVTALAVARATGALTLAVDLPVSEGGTGASTASAARANLGVDSILANHFAKADPASVAFVCPTVQTLSIKAGTEVFVAGTVRRFLVDTAVTLPTLVAGTDYAIYVCSDGALVASANFSAPSGWTTATSRKVGGFHYAAGSNASAHAGGDTTPQINPWSLWDLKWRPSCPDPRGMALVAGRFWADIYLTGIDVAANGSSRYGVTVADGSSPPKIPSMFGGDGSTTYSTFTWFEARELLSSVGKDLLDYGEFAAAAYGVTETAARGNDAVTTGYGTTNTGTTNADALFTSKWGIVQATGCMWTWGRDLTYRLIVPASPADATALATSIDTYTYRATTGGRGSVYVQGSSDGSSALIFGGSWANGSACGSRASGWSTTLSGSGNATGARGRADHVYGI
;
A
#
# COMPACT_ATOMS: atom_id res chain seq x y z
N MET A 1 -17.80 -79.51 79.51
CA MET A 1 -18.17 -79.21 78.12
C MET A 1 -16.91 -78.86 77.37
N SER A 2 -16.54 -79.72 76.43
CA SER A 2 -15.44 -79.48 75.49
C SER A 2 -15.90 -78.47 74.41
N THR A 3 -14.98 -77.71 73.83
CA THR A 3 -15.25 -76.72 72.76
C THR A 3 -14.31 -76.90 71.57
N THR A 4 -14.64 -76.36 70.40
CA THR A 4 -13.71 -76.32 69.26
C THR A 4 -12.48 -75.44 69.54
N PRO A 5 -11.31 -75.70 68.92
CA PRO A 5 -10.07 -75.01 69.26
C PRO A 5 -10.02 -73.51 68.93
N ARG A 6 -10.70 -73.03 67.86
CA ARG A 6 -10.61 -71.61 67.45
C ARG A 6 -11.76 -70.74 67.90
N LEU A 7 -12.98 -71.10 67.50
CA LEU A 7 -14.17 -70.30 67.72
C LEU A 7 -14.86 -70.65 69.05
N ALA A 8 -14.28 -71.58 69.83
CA ALA A 8 -14.83 -72.06 71.09
C ALA A 8 -16.29 -72.56 70.99
N LEU A 9 -16.65 -73.21 69.88
CA LEU A 9 -17.99 -73.73 69.65
C LEU A 9 -18.27 -74.92 70.60
N PRO A 10 -19.38 -74.93 71.34
CA PRO A 10 -19.71 -76.03 72.25
C PRO A 10 -19.87 -77.38 71.53
N ILE A 11 -19.24 -78.42 72.07
CA ILE A 11 -19.32 -79.80 71.56
C ILE A 11 -20.38 -80.59 72.35
N MET A 12 -21.14 -81.44 71.67
CA MET A 12 -22.15 -82.30 72.31
C MET A 12 -21.49 -83.48 73.05
N GLU A 13 -21.87 -83.68 74.32
CA GLU A 13 -21.41 -84.80 75.15
C GLU A 13 -21.99 -86.16 74.68
N ALA A 14 -21.33 -87.26 75.04
CA ALA A 14 -21.73 -88.60 74.60
C ALA A 14 -23.13 -89.01 75.11
N SER A 15 -23.96 -89.56 74.21
CA SER A 15 -25.32 -90.05 74.52
C SER A 15 -25.71 -91.24 73.62
N GLN A 16 -26.86 -91.88 73.86
CA GLN A 16 -27.36 -93.03 73.09
C GLN A 16 -27.59 -92.66 71.60
N ALA A 17 -27.13 -93.54 70.70
CA ALA A 17 -27.20 -93.43 69.22
C ALA A 17 -26.13 -92.57 68.50
N GLN A 18 -25.01 -92.20 69.14
CA GLN A 18 -23.80 -91.65 68.49
C GLN A 18 -23.98 -90.41 67.58
N LYS A 19 -25.12 -89.70 67.62
CA LYS A 19 -25.36 -88.47 66.82
C LYS A 19 -24.37 -87.34 67.09
N HIS A 20 -23.76 -87.33 68.28
CA HIS A 20 -22.71 -86.39 68.65
C HIS A 20 -21.46 -86.52 67.77
N VAL A 21 -21.14 -87.72 67.28
CA VAL A 21 -19.93 -87.94 66.47
C VAL A 21 -19.96 -87.13 65.18
N THR A 22 -21.01 -87.28 64.36
CA THR A 22 -21.10 -86.61 63.04
C THR A 22 -21.31 -85.10 63.15
N HIS A 23 -22.07 -84.64 64.15
CA HIS A 23 -22.28 -83.21 64.35
C HIS A 23 -21.05 -82.49 64.90
N ASN A 24 -20.38 -83.08 65.90
CA ASN A 24 -19.15 -82.51 66.44
C ASN A 24 -18.05 -82.48 65.36
N GLU A 25 -17.97 -83.51 64.50
CA GLU A 25 -17.07 -83.51 63.35
C GLU A 25 -17.38 -82.36 62.37
N ALA A 26 -18.66 -82.09 62.09
CA ALA A 26 -19.05 -80.96 61.24
C ALA A 26 -18.68 -79.60 61.86
N LEU A 27 -18.88 -79.42 63.18
CA LEU A 27 -18.50 -78.19 63.88
C LEU A 27 -16.98 -77.96 63.88
N VAL A 28 -16.20 -79.01 64.05
CA VAL A 28 -14.72 -78.95 63.99
C VAL A 28 -14.24 -78.60 62.59
N ARG A 29 -14.82 -79.19 61.53
CA ARG A 29 -14.48 -78.80 60.15
C ARG A 29 -14.88 -77.36 59.82
N LEU A 30 -16.02 -76.89 60.35
CA LEU A 30 -16.45 -75.50 60.20
C LEU A 30 -15.48 -74.52 60.88
N ASP A 31 -15.04 -74.85 62.10
CA ASP A 31 -14.05 -74.10 62.89
C ASP A 31 -12.71 -73.94 62.15
N ALA A 32 -12.31 -74.96 61.37
CA ALA A 32 -11.11 -74.92 60.54
C ALA A 32 -11.29 -74.07 59.27
N ALA A 33 -12.48 -74.03 58.67
CA ALA A 33 -12.72 -73.37 57.38
C ALA A 33 -13.12 -71.89 57.48
N VAL A 34 -13.80 -71.49 58.56
CA VAL A 34 -14.25 -70.10 58.75
C VAL A 34 -13.11 -69.23 59.25
N GLN A 35 -13.08 -67.96 58.81
CA GLN A 35 -11.99 -67.01 59.13
C GLN A 35 -10.62 -67.66 58.89
N LEU A 36 -10.46 -68.20 57.68
CA LEU A 36 -9.30 -68.99 57.31
C LEU A 36 -8.03 -68.15 57.34
N SER A 37 -7.13 -68.54 58.24
CA SER A 37 -5.83 -67.95 58.52
C SER A 37 -4.86 -69.11 58.75
N VAL A 38 -3.82 -69.20 57.92
CA VAL A 38 -2.80 -70.23 57.95
C VAL A 38 -1.50 -69.63 58.46
N ALA A 39 -0.74 -70.42 59.23
CA ALA A 39 0.52 -69.96 59.80
C ALA A 39 1.60 -69.80 58.72
N ASP A 40 1.60 -70.67 57.72
CA ASP A 40 2.59 -70.75 56.64
C ASP A 40 1.94 -71.47 55.44
N ARG A 41 2.41 -71.16 54.23
CA ARG A 41 1.95 -71.75 52.95
C ARG A 41 3.03 -72.46 52.14
N ASP A 42 4.29 -72.37 52.57
CA ASP A 42 5.47 -72.83 51.85
C ASP A 42 6.07 -74.11 52.48
N LEU A 43 5.39 -74.71 53.45
CA LEU A 43 5.78 -75.99 54.05
C LEU A 43 5.22 -77.20 53.29
N ALA A 44 6.11 -78.12 52.92
CA ALA A 44 5.77 -79.40 52.27
C ALA A 44 5.77 -80.60 53.25
N THR A 45 6.26 -80.41 54.48
CA THR A 45 6.28 -81.45 55.52
C THR A 45 5.56 -80.93 56.77
N PRO A 46 4.65 -81.70 57.38
CA PRO A 46 3.99 -81.29 58.61
C PRO A 46 5.00 -81.00 59.72
N PRO A 47 4.84 -79.90 60.48
CA PRO A 47 5.65 -79.63 61.66
C PRO A 47 5.64 -80.81 62.63
N SER A 48 6.76 -81.07 63.32
CA SER A 48 6.87 -82.17 64.28
C SER A 48 6.18 -81.88 65.62
N MET A 49 5.93 -80.60 65.94
CA MET A 49 5.21 -80.14 67.12
C MET A 49 4.26 -78.97 66.79
N PRO A 50 3.19 -79.21 66.01
CA PRO A 50 2.18 -78.20 65.73
C PRO A 50 1.38 -77.86 66.99
N ALA A 51 1.00 -76.58 67.16
CA ALA A 51 0.03 -76.22 68.19
C ALA A 51 -1.35 -76.76 67.79
N THR A 52 -2.16 -77.15 68.79
CA THR A 52 -3.47 -77.73 68.50
C THR A 52 -4.34 -76.77 67.71
N GLY A 53 -4.88 -77.24 66.60
CA GLY A 53 -5.71 -76.44 65.70
C GLY A 53 -4.94 -75.56 64.73
N SER A 54 -3.60 -75.54 64.72
CA SER A 54 -2.83 -74.81 63.70
C SER A 54 -3.24 -75.21 62.27
N ARG A 55 -3.30 -74.22 61.38
CA ARG A 55 -3.62 -74.41 59.96
C ARG A 55 -2.43 -74.07 59.09
N TYR A 56 -2.22 -74.84 58.04
CA TYR A 56 -1.20 -74.62 57.03
C TYR A 56 -1.82 -74.76 55.65
N LEU A 57 -1.33 -73.98 54.69
CA LEU A 57 -1.60 -74.27 53.29
C LEU A 57 -0.50 -75.22 52.82
N VAL A 58 -0.87 -76.42 52.37
CA VAL A 58 0.09 -77.46 52.02
C VAL A 58 0.81 -77.09 50.72
N ALA A 59 2.12 -76.88 50.79
CA ALA A 59 2.93 -76.56 49.62
C ALA A 59 3.06 -77.75 48.66
N ALA A 60 3.56 -77.48 47.45
CA ALA A 60 3.84 -78.52 46.47
C ALA A 60 4.90 -79.51 46.97
N GLY A 61 4.76 -80.80 46.61
CA GLY A 61 5.68 -81.85 47.02
C GLY A 61 5.43 -82.37 48.44
N ALA A 62 4.16 -82.46 48.83
CA ALA A 62 3.76 -82.74 50.19
C ALA A 62 4.24 -84.14 50.65
N THR A 63 4.69 -84.23 51.90
CA THR A 63 5.31 -85.43 52.48
C THR A 63 4.68 -85.79 53.82
N GLY A 64 4.95 -87.01 54.31
CA GLY A 64 4.43 -87.48 55.60
C GLY A 64 2.89 -87.51 55.60
N ALA A 65 2.28 -86.96 56.65
CA ALA A 65 0.82 -86.91 56.77
C ALA A 65 0.13 -85.96 55.77
N TRP A 66 0.88 -85.12 55.05
CA TRP A 66 0.35 -84.23 54.02
C TRP A 66 0.46 -84.80 52.60
N ALA A 67 1.04 -85.99 52.42
CA ALA A 67 1.29 -86.57 51.09
C ALA A 67 0.00 -86.67 50.24
N GLY A 68 0.03 -86.10 49.04
CA GLY A 68 -1.11 -86.03 48.12
C GLY A 68 -2.14 -84.93 48.44
N GLY A 69 -1.84 -84.05 49.39
CA GLY A 69 -2.69 -82.97 49.85
C GLY A 69 -2.29 -81.57 49.36
N GLU A 70 -1.48 -81.45 48.31
CA GLU A 70 -0.99 -80.16 47.80
C GLU A 70 -2.13 -79.17 47.53
N GLY A 71 -1.98 -77.92 48.00
CA GLY A 71 -2.97 -76.86 47.83
C GLY A 71 -4.19 -76.97 48.76
N THR A 72 -4.27 -78.01 49.60
CA THR A 72 -5.31 -78.13 50.64
C THR A 72 -4.94 -77.36 51.91
N VAL A 73 -5.95 -77.04 52.71
CA VAL A 73 -5.74 -76.48 54.05
C VAL A 73 -5.60 -77.64 55.02
N ALA A 74 -4.39 -77.85 55.56
CA ALA A 74 -4.15 -78.82 56.60
C ALA A 74 -4.43 -78.21 57.98
N CYS A 75 -5.28 -78.86 58.78
CA CYS A 75 -5.57 -78.48 60.16
C CYS A 75 -5.10 -79.59 61.11
N GLU A 76 -4.30 -79.24 62.12
CA GLU A 76 -3.90 -80.18 63.17
C GLU A 76 -5.11 -80.50 64.06
N ARG A 77 -5.28 -81.78 64.39
CA ARG A 77 -6.30 -82.27 65.32
C ARG A 77 -5.88 -83.58 65.99
N ASP A 78 -5.84 -83.58 67.32
CA ASP A 78 -5.64 -84.77 68.16
C ASP A 78 -4.42 -85.63 67.74
N GLY A 79 -3.33 -84.98 67.27
CA GLY A 79 -2.13 -85.65 66.78
C GLY A 79 -2.21 -86.16 65.33
N ALA A 80 -3.27 -85.82 64.60
CA ALA A 80 -3.46 -86.11 63.18
C ALA A 80 -3.72 -84.83 62.37
N TRP A 81 -3.72 -84.95 61.03
CA TRP A 81 -3.97 -83.84 60.11
C TRP A 81 -5.25 -84.07 59.33
N ASP A 82 -6.16 -83.10 59.37
CA ASP A 82 -7.35 -83.06 58.53
C ASP A 82 -7.11 -82.12 57.35
N LEU A 83 -7.37 -82.60 56.13
CA LEU A 83 -7.07 -81.87 54.88
C LEU A 83 -8.38 -81.39 54.26
N ALA A 84 -8.57 -80.06 54.23
CA ALA A 84 -9.74 -79.43 53.63
C ALA A 84 -9.42 -78.92 52.22
N THR A 85 -10.13 -79.45 51.21
CA THR A 85 -10.00 -78.99 49.82
C THR A 85 -10.70 -77.64 49.63
N PRO A 86 -9.98 -76.57 49.24
CA PRO A 86 -10.58 -75.27 49.01
C PRO A 86 -11.49 -75.27 47.77
N ARG A 87 -12.45 -74.34 47.75
CA ARG A 87 -13.33 -74.07 46.59
C ARG A 87 -13.06 -72.69 46.04
N ALA A 88 -13.41 -72.46 44.77
CA ALA A 88 -13.36 -71.13 44.17
C ALA A 88 -14.04 -70.08 45.07
N GLY A 89 -13.36 -68.96 45.32
CA GLY A 89 -13.82 -67.88 46.19
C GLY A 89 -13.47 -68.02 47.66
N TRP A 90 -12.78 -69.09 48.09
CA TRP A 90 -12.22 -69.15 49.45
C TRP A 90 -11.14 -68.08 49.62
N PHE A 91 -11.15 -67.40 50.76
CA PHE A 91 -10.12 -66.46 51.17
C PHE A 91 -9.26 -67.08 52.26
N CYS A 92 -7.96 -66.86 52.21
CA CYS A 92 -7.01 -67.35 53.20
C CYS A 92 -6.03 -66.22 53.53
N TRP A 93 -5.94 -65.87 54.82
CA TRP A 93 -4.88 -65.00 55.30
C TRP A 93 -3.64 -65.84 55.61
N VAL A 94 -2.49 -65.44 55.06
CA VAL A 94 -1.21 -66.08 55.35
C VAL A 94 -0.48 -65.20 56.37
N GLU A 95 -0.33 -65.71 57.58
CA GLU A 95 0.08 -64.92 58.76
C GLU A 95 1.52 -64.40 58.67
N ASP A 96 2.45 -65.22 58.20
CA ASP A 96 3.88 -64.90 58.09
C ASP A 96 4.20 -63.95 56.92
N GLU A 97 3.42 -64.01 55.83
CA GLU A 97 3.54 -63.13 54.66
C GLU A 97 2.71 -61.84 54.75
N ASN A 98 1.81 -61.72 55.74
CA ASN A 98 0.83 -60.63 55.83
C ASN A 98 0.06 -60.43 54.50
N THR A 99 -0.35 -61.53 53.87
CA THR A 99 -0.90 -61.57 52.51
C THR A 99 -2.27 -62.27 52.48
N LEU A 100 -3.21 -61.70 51.72
CA LEU A 100 -4.51 -62.31 51.46
C LEU A 100 -4.49 -63.08 50.14
N LEU A 101 -4.78 -64.37 50.20
CA LEU A 101 -4.96 -65.21 49.02
C LEU A 101 -6.46 -65.43 48.75
N VAL A 102 -6.79 -65.60 47.47
CA VAL A 102 -8.09 -66.09 47.02
C VAL A 102 -7.89 -67.35 46.17
N HIS A 103 -8.70 -68.38 46.40
CA HIS A 103 -8.68 -69.57 45.55
C HIS A 103 -9.52 -69.30 44.30
N ASP A 104 -8.92 -69.34 43.10
CA ASP A 104 -9.62 -69.02 41.84
C ASP A 104 -10.44 -70.19 41.26
N GLY A 105 -10.38 -71.35 41.92
CA GLY A 105 -10.97 -72.62 41.47
C GLY A 105 -9.94 -73.62 40.99
N THR A 106 -8.71 -73.18 40.74
CA THR A 106 -7.57 -74.01 40.33
C THR A 106 -6.37 -73.88 41.27
N ALA A 107 -6.09 -72.69 41.77
CA ALA A 107 -4.97 -72.41 42.67
C ALA A 107 -5.28 -71.26 43.63
N TRP A 108 -4.47 -71.13 44.67
CA TRP A 108 -4.40 -69.93 45.48
C TRP A 108 -3.60 -68.86 44.75
N VAL A 109 -4.21 -67.69 44.54
CA VAL A 109 -3.56 -66.52 43.92
C VAL A 109 -3.55 -65.36 44.92
N ASP A 110 -2.50 -64.54 44.85
CA ASP A 110 -2.44 -63.31 45.63
C ASP A 110 -3.58 -62.37 45.18
N PHE A 111 -4.45 -62.04 46.12
CA PHE A 111 -5.60 -61.17 45.89
C PHE A 111 -5.17 -59.80 45.36
N ALA A 112 -4.01 -59.30 45.81
CA ALA A 112 -3.47 -58.06 45.29
C ALA A 112 -3.28 -58.19 43.78
N THR A 113 -2.54 -59.18 43.29
CA THR A 113 -2.09 -59.30 41.88
C THR A 113 -3.18 -59.47 40.80
N ARG A 114 -4.45 -59.56 41.18
CA ARG A 114 -5.62 -59.66 40.30
C ARG A 114 -5.70 -58.46 39.32
N ALA A 115 -5.79 -58.76 38.03
CA ALA A 115 -5.81 -57.75 36.94
C ALA A 115 -7.16 -57.03 36.79
N ASP A 116 -8.22 -57.55 37.41
CA ASP A 116 -9.58 -57.00 37.41
C ASP A 116 -9.84 -56.03 38.57
N ILE A 117 -8.82 -55.74 39.39
CA ILE A 117 -8.93 -54.87 40.56
C ILE A 117 -8.02 -53.65 40.37
N VAL A 118 -8.59 -52.45 40.44
CA VAL A 118 -7.82 -51.19 40.48
C VAL A 118 -7.43 -50.90 41.93
N ARG A 119 -6.14 -50.82 42.21
CA ARG A 119 -5.61 -50.55 43.56
C ARG A 119 -5.24 -49.08 43.71
N THR A 120 -5.23 -48.59 44.94
CA THR A 120 -4.73 -47.24 45.27
C THR A 120 -3.28 -47.02 44.81
N ALA A 121 -2.45 -48.07 44.83
CA ALA A 121 -1.07 -48.03 44.33
C ALA A 121 -1.00 -47.80 42.81
N ASP A 122 -1.98 -48.30 42.05
CA ASP A 122 -2.04 -48.12 40.59
C ASP A 122 -2.40 -46.67 40.21
N VAL A 123 -3.07 -45.95 41.11
CA VAL A 123 -3.42 -44.53 40.93
C VAL A 123 -2.21 -43.61 41.12
N GLY A 124 -1.31 -43.94 42.05
CA GLY A 124 -0.13 -43.11 42.40
C GLY A 124 0.98 -43.10 41.34
N ALA A 125 1.10 -44.16 40.53
CA ALA A 125 2.05 -44.24 39.40
C ALA A 125 1.44 -43.79 38.05
N GLY A 126 0.14 -43.52 38.02
CA GLY A 126 -0.63 -43.19 36.82
C GLY A 126 -1.27 -44.42 36.16
N LEU A 127 -2.56 -44.30 35.81
CA LEU A 127 -3.25 -45.35 35.06
C LEU A 127 -2.74 -45.39 33.61
N PRO A 128 -2.17 -46.52 33.15
CA PRO A 128 -1.55 -46.58 31.82
C PRO A 128 -2.57 -46.55 30.68
N LEU A 129 -3.79 -47.04 30.93
CA LEU A 129 -4.89 -47.16 29.99
C LEU A 129 -6.21 -46.87 30.71
N VAL A 130 -7.03 -45.96 30.19
CA VAL A 130 -8.35 -45.61 30.72
C VAL A 130 -9.37 -45.68 29.60
N GLY A 131 -10.26 -46.66 29.70
CA GLY A 131 -11.35 -46.89 28.74
C GLY A 131 -12.71 -46.61 29.37
N VAL A 132 -13.56 -45.84 28.70
CA VAL A 132 -14.97 -45.61 29.08
C VAL A 132 -15.86 -46.17 27.98
N ASN A 133 -16.60 -47.25 28.29
CA ASN A 133 -17.40 -48.05 27.33
C ASN A 133 -16.60 -48.60 26.13
N THR A 134 -15.27 -48.66 26.23
CA THR A 134 -14.37 -49.24 25.22
C THR A 134 -13.06 -49.65 25.88
N ALA A 135 -12.33 -50.58 25.26
CA ALA A 135 -10.93 -50.79 25.60
C ALA A 135 -10.10 -49.60 25.10
N ALA A 136 -9.17 -49.12 25.93
CA ALA A 136 -8.09 -48.22 25.55
C ALA A 136 -6.90 -49.04 24.99
N ASP A 137 -6.05 -48.39 24.19
CA ASP A 137 -4.90 -49.02 23.55
C ASP A 137 -3.62 -48.17 23.69
N THR A 138 -2.49 -48.65 23.17
CA THR A 138 -1.19 -47.97 23.32
C THR A 138 -1.09 -46.64 22.58
N THR A 139 -2.00 -46.38 21.63
CA THR A 139 -2.16 -45.11 20.91
C THR A 139 -3.20 -44.23 21.59
N ASN A 140 -4.41 -44.74 21.81
CA ASN A 140 -5.52 -44.06 22.49
C ASN A 140 -5.56 -44.48 23.95
N ARG A 141 -4.60 -43.99 24.74
CA ARG A 141 -4.47 -44.35 26.17
C ARG A 141 -5.66 -43.89 27.01
N LEU A 142 -6.33 -42.81 26.59
CA LEU A 142 -7.66 -42.44 27.06
C LEU A 142 -8.64 -42.65 25.89
N ALA A 143 -9.51 -43.65 26.00
CA ALA A 143 -10.49 -43.97 24.97
C ALA A 143 -11.91 -43.89 25.55
N VAL A 144 -12.77 -43.10 24.92
CA VAL A 144 -14.14 -42.86 25.39
C VAL A 144 -15.13 -43.10 24.27
N LYS A 145 -16.04 -44.07 24.44
CA LYS A 145 -17.20 -44.28 23.56
C LYS A 145 -18.46 -43.85 24.29
N SER A 146 -18.87 -42.61 24.09
CA SER A 146 -20.06 -42.06 24.76
C SER A 146 -20.77 -41.07 23.85
N ASN A 147 -21.99 -40.69 24.24
CA ASN A 147 -22.73 -39.61 23.57
C ASN A 147 -22.16 -38.22 23.92
N ALA A 148 -21.45 -38.06 25.04
CA ALA A 148 -20.92 -36.78 25.50
C ALA A 148 -19.73 -36.96 26.47
N VAL A 149 -18.73 -36.08 26.35
CA VAL A 149 -17.59 -35.97 27.27
C VAL A 149 -17.54 -34.56 27.83
N LEU A 150 -17.63 -34.43 29.16
CA LEU A 150 -17.51 -33.13 29.85
C LEU A 150 -16.10 -32.98 30.43
N LEU A 151 -15.43 -31.91 30.04
CA LEU A 151 -14.26 -31.38 30.73
C LEU A 151 -14.70 -30.04 31.35
N SER A 152 -14.60 -29.91 32.67
CA SER A 152 -15.03 -28.71 33.39
C SER A 152 -13.91 -28.17 34.27
N HIS A 153 -13.99 -26.87 34.57
CA HIS A 153 -13.16 -26.24 35.59
C HIS A 153 -13.43 -26.86 36.95
N ASP A 154 -12.44 -26.81 37.84
CA ASP A 154 -12.61 -27.26 39.22
C ASP A 154 -13.43 -26.24 40.00
N ASP A 155 -14.66 -26.60 40.30
CA ASP A 155 -15.60 -25.88 41.15
C ASP A 155 -15.83 -26.57 42.51
N VAL A 156 -15.08 -27.64 42.80
CA VAL A 156 -15.25 -28.49 43.99
C VAL A 156 -14.15 -28.26 45.04
N THR A 157 -12.91 -28.01 44.62
CA THR A 157 -11.82 -27.57 45.52
C THR A 157 -11.65 -26.05 45.41
N PRO A 158 -10.75 -25.35 46.14
CA PRO A 158 -10.52 -23.92 45.84
C PRO A 158 -9.84 -23.79 44.47
N GLY A 159 -10.64 -23.91 43.41
CA GLY A 159 -10.23 -23.87 42.02
C GLY A 159 -10.11 -22.44 41.50
N THR A 160 -9.40 -22.31 40.38
CA THR A 160 -9.16 -21.01 39.75
C THR A 160 -10.31 -20.56 38.83
N GLY A 161 -11.28 -21.43 38.56
CA GLY A 161 -12.30 -21.23 37.53
C GLY A 161 -11.80 -21.47 36.09
N ASP A 162 -10.50 -21.67 35.89
CA ASP A 162 -9.93 -21.95 34.58
C ASP A 162 -9.98 -23.46 34.26
N LEU A 163 -10.33 -23.78 33.01
CA LEU A 163 -10.05 -25.08 32.39
C LEU A 163 -9.08 -24.87 31.22
N ARG A 164 -8.01 -25.67 31.17
CA ARG A 164 -7.07 -25.67 30.04
C ARG A 164 -6.84 -27.09 29.56
N VAL A 165 -6.99 -27.30 28.25
CA VAL A 165 -6.50 -28.49 27.55
C VAL A 165 -5.24 -28.09 26.80
N THR A 166 -4.10 -28.62 27.24
CA THR A 166 -2.80 -28.31 26.62
C THR A 166 -2.42 -29.41 25.65
N LEU A 167 -2.21 -29.04 24.39
CA LEU A 167 -1.71 -29.93 23.33
C LEU A 167 -0.30 -29.48 22.96
N ASN A 168 0.66 -30.40 22.97
CA ASN A 168 2.05 -30.14 22.61
C ASN A 168 2.48 -31.06 21.48
N LYS A 169 3.29 -30.54 20.55
CA LYS A 169 3.90 -31.28 19.45
C LYS A 169 5.43 -31.22 19.53
N ALA A 170 6.10 -32.28 19.11
CA ALA A 170 7.54 -32.41 19.25
C ALA A 170 8.36 -31.53 18.28
N ALA A 171 7.76 -31.07 17.17
CA ALA A 171 8.44 -30.26 16.15
C ALA A 171 7.42 -29.55 15.25
N THR A 172 7.88 -28.56 14.48
CA THR A 172 7.04 -27.76 13.56
C THR A 172 6.26 -28.63 12.57
N ALA A 173 6.88 -29.67 12.02
CA ALA A 173 6.25 -30.55 11.02
C ALA A 173 5.21 -31.53 11.61
N ARG A 174 5.00 -31.55 12.93
CA ARG A 174 4.01 -32.42 13.59
C ARG A 174 2.71 -31.69 13.82
N ASP A 175 1.69 -32.47 14.18
CA ASP A 175 0.34 -31.99 14.42
C ASP A 175 0.02 -31.96 15.91
N ALA A 176 -0.62 -30.88 16.36
CA ALA A 176 -1.30 -30.80 17.65
C ALA A 176 -2.66 -30.13 17.40
N GLY A 177 -3.75 -30.85 17.63
CA GLY A 177 -5.08 -30.33 17.32
C GLY A 177 -6.22 -31.29 17.62
N PHE A 178 -7.42 -30.87 17.25
CA PHE A 178 -8.65 -31.65 17.35
C PHE A 178 -9.04 -32.19 15.97
N VAL A 179 -9.50 -33.44 15.92
CA VAL A 179 -9.84 -34.15 14.68
C VAL A 179 -11.32 -34.53 14.72
N PHE A 180 -12.04 -34.18 13.65
CA PHE A 180 -13.46 -34.46 13.47
C PHE A 180 -13.62 -35.51 12.37
N GLN A 181 -14.26 -36.64 12.69
CA GLN A 181 -14.38 -37.78 11.79
C GLN A 181 -15.83 -38.20 11.56
N ASP A 182 -16.09 -38.77 10.39
CA ASP A 182 -17.33 -39.48 10.04
C ASP A 182 -16.94 -40.84 9.46
N GLY A 183 -17.49 -41.93 10.02
CA GLY A 183 -17.17 -43.30 9.59
C GLY A 183 -15.67 -43.62 9.56
N TRP A 184 -14.90 -43.13 10.53
CA TRP A 184 -13.43 -43.24 10.61
C TRP A 184 -12.65 -42.47 9.52
N SER A 185 -13.31 -41.60 8.76
CA SER A 185 -12.70 -40.67 7.79
C SER A 185 -12.66 -39.25 8.36
N THR A 186 -11.48 -38.62 8.35
CA THR A 186 -11.33 -37.25 8.86
C THR A 186 -11.97 -36.23 7.93
N ARG A 187 -12.88 -35.39 8.44
CA ARG A 187 -13.58 -34.35 7.67
C ARG A 187 -13.05 -32.94 7.94
N ALA A 188 -12.65 -32.69 9.18
CA ALA A 188 -12.06 -31.42 9.57
C ALA A 188 -11.06 -31.61 10.71
N LEU A 189 -10.08 -30.71 10.80
CA LEU A 189 -9.21 -30.61 11.96
C LEU A 189 -8.73 -29.17 12.16
N PHE A 190 -8.51 -28.79 13.41
CA PHE A 190 -7.93 -27.49 13.74
C PHE A 190 -6.81 -27.60 14.77
N GLY A 191 -5.82 -26.72 14.66
CA GLY A 191 -4.67 -26.67 15.55
C GLY A 191 -3.39 -26.22 14.85
N LEU A 192 -2.24 -26.72 15.33
CA LEU A 192 -0.93 -26.52 14.70
C LEU A 192 -0.67 -27.71 13.77
N LEU A 193 -0.87 -27.52 12.47
CA LEU A 193 -1.02 -28.62 11.50
C LEU A 193 0.08 -28.62 10.44
N ALA A 194 1.14 -29.38 10.68
CA ALA A 194 2.41 -29.38 9.95
C ALA A 194 3.05 -27.98 9.81
N SER A 195 2.68 -27.07 10.72
CA SER A 195 3.16 -25.69 10.85
C SER A 195 3.01 -25.23 12.30
N ASP A 196 3.71 -24.17 12.71
CA ASP A 196 3.46 -23.48 13.99
C ASP A 196 2.42 -22.35 13.85
N ASP A 197 1.85 -22.18 12.66
CA ASP A 197 0.66 -21.34 12.44
C ASP A 197 -0.61 -22.11 12.82
N PHE A 198 -1.59 -21.42 13.40
CA PHE A 198 -2.89 -22.02 13.67
C PHE A 198 -3.68 -22.17 12.37
N ALA A 199 -4.26 -23.34 12.13
CA ALA A 199 -5.01 -23.62 10.90
C ALA A 199 -6.28 -24.43 11.16
N LEU A 200 -7.29 -24.23 10.31
CA LEU A 200 -8.44 -25.11 10.12
C LEU A 200 -8.32 -25.74 8.72
N LYS A 201 -8.25 -27.07 8.67
CA LYS A 201 -8.21 -27.84 7.42
C LYS A 201 -9.47 -28.69 7.28
N VAL A 202 -10.02 -28.77 6.07
CA VAL A 202 -11.20 -29.57 5.73
C VAL A 202 -10.89 -30.54 4.58
N SER A 203 -11.59 -31.67 4.55
CA SER A 203 -11.41 -32.71 3.53
C SER A 203 -12.73 -33.39 3.17
N ALA A 204 -12.95 -33.57 1.87
CA ALA A 204 -14.09 -34.31 1.34
C ALA A 204 -13.88 -35.84 1.31
N ASP A 205 -12.62 -36.30 1.25
CA ASP A 205 -12.25 -37.71 1.08
C ASP A 205 -11.48 -38.29 2.28
N GLY A 206 -11.07 -37.44 3.23
CA GLY A 206 -10.24 -37.79 4.39
C GLY A 206 -8.75 -37.96 4.10
N SER A 207 -8.32 -37.66 2.88
CA SER A 207 -6.92 -37.77 2.44
C SER A 207 -6.37 -36.46 1.87
N SER A 208 -7.18 -35.73 1.12
CA SER A 208 -6.86 -34.45 0.50
C SER A 208 -7.41 -33.31 1.36
N PHE A 209 -6.53 -32.46 1.89
CA PHE A 209 -6.93 -31.38 2.80
C PHE A 209 -6.74 -30.00 2.17
N VAL A 210 -7.77 -29.18 2.32
CA VAL A 210 -7.74 -27.74 2.01
C VAL A 210 -7.59 -26.96 3.30
N THR A 211 -6.60 -26.06 3.36
CA THR A 211 -6.48 -25.09 4.47
C THR A 211 -7.54 -24.00 4.29
N ALA A 212 -8.68 -24.17 4.95
CA ALA A 212 -9.80 -23.22 4.88
C ALA A 212 -9.45 -21.87 5.54
N LEU A 213 -8.65 -21.93 6.61
CA LEU A 213 -8.22 -20.77 7.39
C LEU A 213 -6.83 -21.01 7.97
N ALA A 214 -5.99 -19.98 7.96
CA ALA A 214 -4.71 -19.97 8.66
C ALA A 214 -4.45 -18.61 9.33
N VAL A 215 -3.81 -18.63 10.50
CA VAL A 215 -3.38 -17.42 11.23
C VAL A 215 -1.86 -17.43 11.34
N ALA A 216 -1.21 -16.47 10.71
CA ALA A 216 0.25 -16.33 10.75
C ALA A 216 0.71 -15.94 12.16
N ARG A 217 1.55 -16.78 12.79
CA ARG A 217 2.02 -16.56 14.17
C ARG A 217 2.82 -15.27 14.37
N ALA A 218 3.50 -14.79 13.31
CA ALA A 218 4.36 -13.61 13.40
C ALA A 218 3.60 -12.28 13.33
N THR A 219 2.44 -12.26 12.67
CA THR A 219 1.71 -11.02 12.35
C THR A 219 0.27 -11.00 12.85
N GLY A 220 -0.28 -12.16 13.21
CA GLY A 220 -1.71 -12.33 13.47
C GLY A 220 -2.58 -12.28 12.22
N ALA A 221 -1.99 -12.26 11.01
CA ALA A 221 -2.74 -12.14 9.77
C ALA A 221 -3.56 -13.40 9.48
N LEU A 222 -4.85 -13.19 9.18
CA LEU A 222 -5.80 -14.23 8.79
C LEU A 222 -5.76 -14.45 7.27
N THR A 223 -5.64 -15.71 6.85
CA THR A 223 -5.76 -16.14 5.45
C THR A 223 -6.94 -17.09 5.31
N LEU A 224 -7.77 -16.91 4.28
CA LEU A 224 -8.88 -17.81 3.92
C LEU A 224 -8.57 -18.53 2.61
N ALA A 225 -9.18 -19.70 2.38
CA ALA A 225 -9.02 -20.46 1.13
C ALA A 225 -9.61 -19.77 -0.12
N VAL A 226 -10.45 -18.75 0.06
CA VAL A 226 -11.12 -18.02 -1.02
C VAL A 226 -11.00 -16.51 -0.78
N ASP A 227 -10.90 -15.74 -1.88
CA ASP A 227 -11.03 -14.29 -1.81
C ASP A 227 -12.46 -13.91 -1.38
N LEU A 228 -12.60 -12.93 -0.50
CA LEU A 228 -13.90 -12.38 -0.13
C LEU A 228 -14.39 -11.46 -1.27
N PRO A 229 -15.48 -11.81 -1.96
CA PRO A 229 -15.98 -10.99 -3.07
C PRO A 229 -16.43 -9.61 -2.58
N VAL A 230 -16.36 -8.63 -3.47
CA VAL A 230 -16.69 -7.23 -3.17
C VAL A 230 -18.16 -7.08 -2.72
N SER A 231 -19.05 -7.91 -3.24
CA SER A 231 -20.47 -7.93 -2.85
C SER A 231 -20.70 -8.23 -1.36
N GLU A 232 -19.76 -8.92 -0.71
CA GLU A 232 -19.84 -9.31 0.71
C GLU A 232 -18.97 -8.39 1.60
N GLY A 233 -18.63 -7.18 1.12
CA GLY A 233 -17.81 -6.21 1.86
C GLY A 233 -16.30 -6.49 1.83
N GLY A 234 -15.86 -7.47 1.03
CA GLY A 234 -14.45 -7.69 0.73
C GLY A 234 -13.91 -6.70 -0.29
N THR A 235 -12.61 -6.81 -0.58
CA THR A 235 -12.03 -6.11 -1.73
C THR A 235 -11.84 -7.05 -2.91
N GLY A 236 -12.13 -8.35 -2.79
CA GLY A 236 -11.87 -9.36 -3.83
C GLY A 236 -10.39 -9.46 -4.22
N ALA A 237 -9.49 -8.98 -3.38
CA ALA A 237 -8.08 -8.81 -3.71
C ALA A 237 -7.18 -9.36 -2.60
N SER A 238 -6.20 -10.16 -3.00
CA SER A 238 -5.11 -10.67 -2.15
C SER A 238 -3.93 -9.70 -2.02
N THR A 239 -3.97 -8.56 -2.73
CA THR A 239 -2.94 -7.50 -2.65
C THR A 239 -3.55 -6.13 -2.39
N ALA A 240 -2.83 -5.26 -1.68
CA ALA A 240 -3.26 -3.90 -1.39
C ALA A 240 -3.51 -3.05 -2.66
N SER A 241 -2.77 -3.29 -3.75
CA SER A 241 -2.96 -2.56 -5.01
C SER A 241 -4.28 -2.94 -5.68
N ALA A 242 -4.58 -4.23 -5.79
CA ALA A 242 -5.85 -4.70 -6.34
C ALA A 242 -7.03 -4.28 -5.45
N ALA A 243 -6.84 -4.24 -4.13
CA ALA A 243 -7.85 -3.75 -3.19
C ALA A 243 -8.20 -2.27 -3.43
N ARG A 244 -7.20 -1.39 -3.60
CA ARG A 244 -7.43 0.03 -3.91
C ARG A 244 -8.09 0.23 -5.28
N ALA A 245 -7.70 -0.56 -6.27
CA ALA A 245 -8.31 -0.54 -7.59
C ALA A 245 -9.79 -0.95 -7.51
N ASN A 246 -10.11 -2.05 -6.82
CA ASN A 246 -11.48 -2.56 -6.67
C ASN A 246 -12.37 -1.62 -5.86
N LEU A 247 -11.81 -0.87 -4.91
CA LEU A 247 -12.52 0.18 -4.15
C LEU A 247 -12.58 1.53 -4.89
N GLY A 248 -12.02 1.64 -6.09
CA GLY A 248 -12.02 2.89 -6.88
C GLY A 248 -11.12 4.00 -6.33
N VAL A 249 -10.32 3.74 -5.29
CA VAL A 249 -9.47 4.76 -4.63
C VAL A 249 -8.47 5.37 -5.61
N ASP A 250 -7.86 4.54 -6.46
CA ASP A 250 -6.88 5.02 -7.45
C ASP A 250 -7.53 5.93 -8.51
N SER A 251 -8.82 5.72 -8.83
CA SER A 251 -9.56 6.58 -9.76
C SER A 251 -9.89 7.94 -9.14
N ILE A 252 -10.25 7.96 -7.85
CA ILE A 252 -10.49 9.19 -7.08
C ILE A 252 -9.19 10.01 -6.97
N LEU A 253 -8.06 9.34 -6.77
CA LEU A 253 -6.77 9.98 -6.58
C LEU A 253 -5.98 10.21 -7.88
N ALA A 254 -6.45 9.75 -9.04
CA ALA A 254 -5.70 9.78 -10.31
C ALA A 254 -5.14 11.17 -10.65
N ASN A 255 -5.86 12.23 -10.30
CA ASN A 255 -5.47 13.62 -10.53
C ASN A 255 -4.99 14.35 -9.26
N HIS A 256 -4.88 13.67 -8.11
CA HIS A 256 -4.51 14.27 -6.83
C HIS A 256 -3.16 14.98 -6.93
N PHE A 257 -3.20 16.29 -6.78
CA PHE A 257 -2.04 17.18 -6.70
C PHE A 257 -2.39 18.27 -5.69
N ALA A 258 -1.73 18.24 -4.54
CA ALA A 258 -1.96 19.16 -3.44
C ALA A 258 -0.67 19.88 -3.07
N LYS A 259 -0.80 21.13 -2.63
CA LYS A 259 0.31 21.98 -2.18
C LYS A 259 -0.05 22.53 -0.81
N ALA A 260 0.94 22.72 0.06
CA ALA A 260 0.73 23.40 1.34
C ALA A 260 0.25 24.84 1.14
N ASP A 261 0.80 25.53 0.14
CA ASP A 261 0.36 26.85 -0.28
C ASP A 261 -0.22 26.80 -1.71
N PRO A 262 -1.56 26.85 -1.88
CA PRO A 262 -2.18 26.88 -3.19
C PRO A 262 -1.95 28.20 -3.95
N ALA A 263 -1.57 29.27 -3.24
CA ALA A 263 -1.38 30.62 -3.79
C ALA A 263 0.07 30.89 -4.27
N SER A 264 0.90 29.85 -4.38
CA SER A 264 2.20 29.94 -5.04
C SER A 264 2.53 28.68 -5.83
N VAL A 265 3.50 28.76 -6.73
CA VAL A 265 3.99 27.60 -7.48
C VAL A 265 4.60 26.55 -6.54
N ALA A 266 4.47 25.26 -6.87
CA ALA A 266 4.97 24.12 -6.10
C ALA A 266 6.50 24.07 -5.96
N PHE A 267 7.23 24.93 -6.66
CA PHE A 267 8.68 24.89 -6.75
C PHE A 267 9.31 26.15 -6.18
N VAL A 268 10.56 26.02 -5.76
CA VAL A 268 11.43 27.13 -5.37
C VAL A 268 12.76 26.95 -6.07
N CYS A 269 13.41 28.06 -6.38
CA CYS A 269 14.72 28.12 -7.00
C CYS A 269 15.70 28.67 -5.95
N PRO A 270 16.30 27.84 -5.06
CA PRO A 270 17.14 28.33 -3.97
C PRO A 270 18.36 29.11 -4.46
N THR A 271 18.87 28.71 -5.62
CA THR A 271 19.85 29.46 -6.40
C THR A 271 19.39 29.47 -7.85
N VAL A 272 19.97 30.36 -8.66
CA VAL A 272 19.66 30.47 -10.09
C VAL A 272 20.03 29.21 -10.93
N GLN A 273 20.68 28.21 -10.32
CA GLN A 273 21.07 26.94 -10.94
C GLN A 273 20.45 25.70 -10.25
N THR A 274 19.68 25.87 -9.18
CA THR A 274 19.09 24.75 -8.42
C THR A 274 17.60 24.91 -8.24
N LEU A 275 16.90 23.79 -8.14
CA LEU A 275 15.44 23.75 -8.04
C LEU A 275 15.02 22.73 -6.99
N SER A 276 14.01 23.07 -6.20
CA SER A 276 13.39 22.16 -5.24
C SER A 276 11.86 22.19 -5.38
N ILE A 277 11.22 21.06 -5.13
CA ILE A 277 9.78 21.04 -4.84
C ILE A 277 9.58 21.42 -3.37
N LYS A 278 8.57 22.24 -3.08
CA LYS A 278 8.28 22.74 -1.73
C LYS A 278 7.74 21.64 -0.82
N ALA A 279 8.08 21.74 0.46
CA ALA A 279 7.50 20.94 1.54
C ALA A 279 5.95 21.01 1.54
N GLY A 280 5.31 19.89 1.89
CA GLY A 280 3.86 19.72 1.90
C GLY A 280 3.22 19.52 0.53
N THR A 281 4.02 19.31 -0.53
CA THR A 281 3.49 18.93 -1.84
C THR A 281 3.16 17.44 -1.90
N GLU A 282 1.98 17.09 -2.41
CA GLU A 282 1.53 15.72 -2.62
C GLU A 282 1.20 15.46 -4.08
N VAL A 283 1.64 14.32 -4.60
CA VAL A 283 1.45 13.94 -6.01
C VAL A 283 1.07 12.47 -6.09
N PHE A 284 -0.09 12.16 -6.67
CA PHE A 284 -0.39 10.79 -7.07
C PHE A 284 0.34 10.41 -8.36
N VAL A 285 1.06 9.29 -8.33
CA VAL A 285 1.75 8.70 -9.48
C VAL A 285 1.72 7.17 -9.37
N ALA A 286 1.35 6.49 -10.45
CA ALA A 286 1.38 5.03 -10.58
C ALA A 286 0.78 4.26 -9.36
N GLY A 287 -0.41 4.67 -8.89
CA GLY A 287 -1.10 4.01 -7.78
C GLY A 287 -0.61 4.39 -6.38
N THR A 288 0.26 5.39 -6.25
CA THR A 288 0.85 5.82 -4.96
C THR A 288 0.82 7.34 -4.83
N VAL A 289 0.42 7.85 -3.65
CA VAL A 289 0.58 9.26 -3.30
C VAL A 289 1.99 9.48 -2.74
N ARG A 290 2.81 10.25 -3.46
CA ARG A 290 4.13 10.71 -3.02
C ARG A 290 3.97 12.02 -2.25
N ARG A 291 4.60 12.11 -1.08
CA ARG A 291 4.53 13.28 -0.19
C ARG A 291 5.94 13.80 0.06
N PHE A 292 6.14 15.09 -0.16
CA PHE A 292 7.41 15.77 0.10
C PHE A 292 7.27 16.53 1.42
N LEU A 293 7.81 15.99 2.53
CA LEU A 293 7.66 16.59 3.86
C LEU A 293 8.61 17.76 4.11
N VAL A 294 9.65 17.88 3.29
CA VAL A 294 10.65 18.96 3.30
C VAL A 294 10.89 19.40 1.87
N ASP A 295 11.47 20.59 1.69
CA ASP A 295 11.93 21.03 0.37
C ASP A 295 12.90 19.99 -0.20
N THR A 296 12.54 19.41 -1.34
CA THR A 296 13.28 18.28 -1.91
C THR A 296 13.84 18.69 -3.26
N ALA A 297 15.16 18.54 -3.42
CA ALA A 297 15.86 18.94 -4.64
C ALA A 297 15.36 18.15 -5.86
N VAL A 298 15.11 18.86 -6.95
CA VAL A 298 14.82 18.27 -8.27
C VAL A 298 16.16 17.92 -8.91
N THR A 299 16.31 16.68 -9.36
CA THR A 299 17.49 16.25 -10.11
C THR A 299 17.45 16.88 -11.50
N LEU A 300 18.38 17.79 -11.78
CA LEU A 300 18.45 18.51 -13.06
C LEU A 300 19.34 17.74 -14.05
N PRO A 301 18.97 17.67 -15.34
CA PRO A 301 19.85 17.20 -16.39
C PRO A 301 20.90 18.29 -16.72
N THR A 302 21.77 18.03 -17.69
CA THR A 302 22.56 19.12 -18.29
C THR A 302 21.62 20.17 -18.88
N LEU A 303 21.68 21.37 -18.32
CA LEU A 303 20.83 22.48 -18.73
C LEU A 303 21.41 23.18 -19.95
N VAL A 304 20.56 23.44 -20.94
CA VAL A 304 20.90 24.13 -22.19
C VAL A 304 20.18 25.46 -22.20
N ALA A 305 20.93 26.55 -22.37
CA ALA A 305 20.40 27.90 -22.46
C ALA A 305 19.27 28.00 -23.50
N GLY A 306 18.18 28.69 -23.15
CA GLY A 306 17.01 28.86 -24.00
C GLY A 306 16.11 27.62 -24.11
N THR A 307 16.19 26.68 -23.16
CA THR A 307 15.43 25.42 -23.21
C THR A 307 14.41 25.33 -22.08
N ASP A 308 13.20 24.89 -22.41
CA ASP A 308 12.17 24.54 -21.42
C ASP A 308 12.38 23.13 -20.87
N TYR A 309 12.10 22.96 -19.59
CA TYR A 309 12.19 21.68 -18.89
C TYR A 309 10.87 21.39 -18.17
N ALA A 310 10.43 20.13 -18.25
CA ALA A 310 9.33 19.60 -17.47
C ALA A 310 9.87 18.93 -16.20
N ILE A 311 9.12 19.05 -15.09
CA ILE A 311 9.42 18.43 -13.80
C ILE A 311 8.51 17.23 -13.62
N TYR A 312 9.09 16.11 -13.21
CA TYR A 312 8.41 14.83 -13.05
C TYR A 312 8.58 14.27 -11.64
N VAL A 313 7.49 13.73 -11.11
CA VAL A 313 7.52 12.80 -9.98
C VAL A 313 7.35 11.39 -10.52
N CYS A 314 8.26 10.49 -10.18
CA CYS A 314 8.32 9.13 -10.70
C CYS A 314 7.77 8.10 -9.72
N SER A 315 7.41 6.92 -10.23
CA SER A 315 6.78 5.84 -9.47
C SER A 315 7.70 5.22 -8.42
N ASP A 316 9.01 5.37 -8.54
CA ASP A 316 10.03 4.96 -7.57
C ASP A 316 10.34 6.05 -6.52
N GLY A 317 9.75 7.24 -6.66
CA GLY A 317 9.99 8.39 -5.79
C GLY A 317 11.04 9.37 -6.33
N ALA A 318 11.65 9.11 -7.50
CA ALA A 318 12.56 10.07 -8.12
C ALA A 318 11.83 11.37 -8.49
N LEU A 319 12.51 12.50 -8.30
CA LEU A 319 12.06 13.84 -8.65
C LEU A 319 13.08 14.43 -9.63
N VAL A 320 12.70 14.55 -10.90
CA VAL A 320 13.65 14.83 -11.99
C VAL A 320 13.10 15.91 -12.93
N ALA A 321 14.00 16.70 -13.52
CA ALA A 321 13.68 17.57 -14.64
C ALA A 321 14.10 16.91 -15.97
N SER A 322 13.40 17.22 -17.06
CA SER A 322 13.66 16.65 -18.37
C SER A 322 13.26 17.63 -19.48
N ALA A 323 14.08 17.71 -20.53
CA ALA A 323 13.71 18.43 -21.76
C ALA A 323 12.65 17.67 -22.59
N ASN A 324 12.41 16.38 -22.29
CA ASN A 324 11.34 15.60 -22.88
C ASN A 324 10.04 15.82 -22.08
N PHE A 325 9.02 16.40 -22.73
CA PHE A 325 7.72 16.74 -22.13
C PHE A 325 6.71 15.59 -22.15
N SER A 326 7.08 14.42 -22.68
CA SER A 326 6.29 13.18 -22.60
C SER A 326 6.66 12.38 -21.35
N ALA A 327 7.93 11.99 -21.20
CA ALA A 327 8.45 11.29 -20.03
C ALA A 327 9.96 11.53 -19.87
N PRO A 328 10.51 11.50 -18.63
CA PRO A 328 11.94 11.59 -18.39
C PRO A 328 12.65 10.28 -18.78
N SER A 329 13.93 10.36 -19.13
CA SER A 329 14.75 9.18 -19.47
C SER A 329 14.75 8.16 -18.33
N GLY A 330 14.37 6.91 -18.61
CA GLY A 330 14.27 5.84 -17.61
C GLY A 330 12.84 5.57 -17.11
N TRP A 331 11.86 6.42 -17.45
CA TRP A 331 10.45 6.24 -17.10
C TRP A 331 9.53 6.39 -18.32
N THR A 332 8.26 6.05 -18.12
CA THR A 332 7.17 6.17 -19.11
C THR A 332 6.10 7.11 -18.59
N THR A 333 5.12 7.45 -19.43
CA THR A 333 3.93 8.22 -19.01
C THR A 333 3.08 7.51 -17.96
N ALA A 334 3.20 6.19 -17.82
CA ALA A 334 2.52 5.40 -16.80
C ALA A 334 3.27 5.37 -15.46
N THR A 335 4.60 5.52 -15.50
CA THR A 335 5.50 5.42 -14.33
C THR A 335 6.05 6.77 -13.89
N SER A 336 5.66 7.86 -14.54
CA SER A 336 6.02 9.21 -14.16
C SER A 336 4.86 10.16 -14.42
N ARG A 337 4.78 11.21 -13.61
CA ARG A 337 3.78 12.27 -13.78
C ARG A 337 4.48 13.60 -13.94
N LYS A 338 4.21 14.28 -15.05
CA LYS A 338 4.60 15.68 -15.26
C LYS A 338 3.79 16.55 -14.31
N VAL A 339 4.45 17.29 -13.44
CA VAL A 339 3.82 18.11 -12.40
C VAL A 339 4.03 19.61 -12.59
N GLY A 340 4.92 20.00 -13.51
CA GLY A 340 5.23 21.39 -13.78
C GLY A 340 6.40 21.54 -14.73
N GLY A 341 7.01 22.72 -14.73
CA GLY A 341 8.18 23.01 -15.54
C GLY A 341 8.74 24.42 -15.30
N PHE A 342 9.80 24.72 -16.05
CA PHE A 342 10.49 25.99 -16.02
C PHE A 342 11.22 26.23 -17.35
N HIS A 343 11.65 27.48 -17.54
CA HIS A 343 12.53 27.89 -18.62
C HIS A 343 13.95 28.15 -18.10
N TYR A 344 14.95 27.52 -18.71
CA TYR A 344 16.35 27.83 -18.46
C TYR A 344 16.81 28.91 -19.44
N ALA A 345 16.72 30.17 -19.01
CA ALA A 345 16.99 31.33 -19.83
C ALA A 345 18.47 31.43 -20.20
N ALA A 346 18.77 32.10 -21.31
CA ALA A 346 20.14 32.37 -21.76
C ALA A 346 20.85 33.48 -20.96
N GLY A 347 20.13 34.13 -20.04
CA GLY A 347 20.63 35.26 -19.24
C GLY A 347 19.78 35.52 -18.02
N SER A 348 20.23 36.46 -17.19
CA SER A 348 19.48 36.88 -16.00
C SER A 348 18.24 37.71 -16.32
N ASN A 349 17.31 37.69 -15.38
CA ASN A 349 16.25 38.69 -15.32
C ASN A 349 16.83 40.04 -14.92
N ALA A 350 16.18 41.14 -15.33
CA ALA A 350 16.66 42.47 -14.94
C ALA A 350 16.51 42.72 -13.43
N SER A 351 17.61 43.15 -12.80
CA SER A 351 17.65 43.55 -11.39
C SER A 351 17.27 45.03 -11.17
N ALA A 352 17.34 45.84 -12.23
CA ALA A 352 16.99 47.26 -12.29
C ALA A 352 16.47 47.61 -13.71
N HIS A 353 16.33 48.89 -14.07
CA HIS A 353 16.05 49.34 -15.44
C HIS A 353 17.31 49.35 -16.32
N ALA A 354 17.96 48.19 -16.45
CA ALA A 354 19.25 48.05 -17.14
C ALA A 354 19.36 46.73 -17.92
N GLY A 355 18.25 46.01 -18.10
CA GLY A 355 18.28 44.67 -18.67
C GLY A 355 18.93 43.63 -17.77
N GLY A 356 19.14 42.44 -18.33
CA GLY A 356 19.83 41.32 -17.71
C GLY A 356 21.28 41.18 -18.19
N ASP A 357 21.89 40.07 -17.82
CA ASP A 357 23.20 39.61 -18.30
C ASP A 357 23.07 38.40 -19.25
N THR A 358 24.19 37.80 -19.63
CA THR A 358 24.23 36.62 -20.53
C THR A 358 24.61 35.33 -19.80
N THR A 359 24.40 35.24 -18.49
CA THR A 359 24.67 34.05 -17.68
C THR A 359 23.42 33.16 -17.65
N PRO A 360 23.45 31.97 -18.29
CA PRO A 360 22.29 31.10 -18.32
C PRO A 360 21.84 30.68 -16.92
N GLN A 361 20.54 30.73 -16.70
CA GLN A 361 19.94 30.45 -15.40
C GLN A 361 18.46 30.10 -15.48
N ILE A 362 17.95 29.48 -14.42
CA ILE A 362 16.51 29.24 -14.26
C ILE A 362 15.82 30.60 -14.08
N ASN A 363 14.83 30.91 -14.91
CA ASN A 363 13.98 32.08 -14.69
C ASN A 363 12.91 31.72 -13.63
N PRO A 364 12.95 32.28 -12.41
CA PRO A 364 11.97 31.96 -11.36
C PRO A 364 10.53 32.33 -11.73
N TRP A 365 10.33 33.30 -12.62
CA TRP A 365 8.99 33.69 -13.08
C TRP A 365 8.42 32.74 -14.14
N SER A 366 9.24 31.84 -14.70
CA SER A 366 8.80 30.80 -15.63
C SER A 366 8.32 29.52 -14.94
N LEU A 367 8.47 29.44 -13.61
CA LEU A 367 8.05 28.27 -12.84
C LEU A 367 6.54 28.10 -12.88
N TRP A 368 6.08 26.96 -13.41
CA TRP A 368 4.67 26.60 -13.44
C TRP A 368 4.43 25.19 -12.90
N ASP A 369 3.25 24.95 -12.36
CA ASP A 369 2.77 23.63 -11.93
C ASP A 369 1.35 23.34 -12.45
N LEU A 370 0.81 22.16 -12.18
CA LEU A 370 -0.52 21.74 -12.67
C LEU A 370 -1.66 22.68 -12.25
N LYS A 371 -1.51 23.39 -11.13
CA LYS A 371 -2.49 24.32 -10.53
C LYS A 371 -1.95 25.76 -10.42
N TRP A 372 -0.83 26.08 -11.06
CA TRP A 372 -0.23 27.43 -11.11
C TRP A 372 0.47 27.61 -12.45
N ARG A 373 -0.26 28.05 -13.47
CA ARG A 373 0.20 28.02 -14.87
C ARG A 373 -0.47 29.08 -15.73
N PRO A 374 0.01 29.31 -16.97
CA PRO A 374 -0.78 30.04 -17.96
C PRO A 374 -2.04 29.27 -18.36
N SER A 375 -3.08 30.01 -18.78
CA SER A 375 -4.35 29.47 -19.26
C SER A 375 -4.26 28.80 -20.64
N CYS A 376 -3.18 29.04 -21.39
CA CYS A 376 -2.98 28.41 -22.69
C CYS A 376 -2.67 26.90 -22.54
N PRO A 377 -2.97 26.09 -23.58
CA PRO A 377 -2.75 24.64 -23.54
C PRO A 377 -1.29 24.26 -23.27
N ASP A 378 -0.35 25.02 -23.84
CA ASP A 378 1.08 24.81 -23.73
C ASP A 378 1.75 25.92 -22.89
N PRO A 379 2.27 25.61 -21.69
CA PRO A 379 2.86 26.60 -20.79
C PRO A 379 4.33 26.95 -21.09
N ARG A 380 4.95 26.31 -22.08
CA ARG A 380 6.37 26.49 -22.40
C ARG A 380 6.70 27.92 -22.86
N GLY A 381 7.91 28.37 -22.56
CA GLY A 381 8.44 29.66 -23.02
C GLY A 381 7.70 30.88 -22.47
N MET A 382 7.02 30.79 -21.33
CA MET A 382 6.29 31.92 -20.73
C MET A 382 6.83 32.28 -19.34
N ALA A 383 6.61 33.53 -18.94
CA ALA A 383 6.91 34.02 -17.59
C ALA A 383 5.72 34.76 -16.99
N LEU A 384 5.49 34.55 -15.70
CA LEU A 384 4.45 35.19 -14.90
C LEU A 384 4.85 36.63 -14.57
N VAL A 385 4.11 37.57 -15.13
CA VAL A 385 4.31 39.01 -14.96
C VAL A 385 3.50 39.49 -13.75
N ALA A 386 4.22 39.98 -12.73
CA ALA A 386 3.64 40.58 -11.52
C ALA A 386 2.61 39.71 -10.78
N GLY A 387 2.63 38.38 -10.97
CA GLY A 387 1.64 37.47 -10.38
C GLY A 387 0.24 37.56 -11.01
N ARG A 388 0.07 38.20 -12.18
CA ARG A 388 -1.24 38.50 -12.76
C ARG A 388 -1.54 37.76 -14.06
N PHE A 389 -0.59 37.74 -14.99
CA PHE A 389 -0.75 37.14 -16.30
C PHE A 389 0.60 36.62 -16.80
N TRP A 390 0.59 35.77 -17.81
CA TRP A 390 1.78 35.21 -18.42
C TRP A 390 2.06 35.89 -19.75
N ALA A 391 3.33 36.22 -20.00
CA ALA A 391 3.80 36.72 -21.28
C ALA A 391 4.81 35.74 -21.88
N ASP A 392 4.80 35.63 -23.20
CA ASP A 392 5.83 34.92 -23.95
C ASP A 392 7.19 35.55 -23.67
N ILE A 393 8.17 34.71 -23.27
CA ILE A 393 9.56 35.11 -23.05
C ILE A 393 10.16 35.68 -24.34
N TYR A 394 9.85 35.07 -25.48
CA TYR A 394 10.39 35.45 -26.79
C TYR A 394 9.34 36.10 -27.69
N LEU A 395 9.79 36.85 -28.69
CA LEU A 395 8.94 37.26 -29.81
C LEU A 395 8.41 36.02 -30.54
N THR A 396 7.26 36.15 -31.19
CA THR A 396 6.67 35.04 -31.93
C THR A 396 7.52 34.68 -33.15
N GLY A 397 7.83 33.38 -33.29
CA GLY A 397 8.58 32.87 -34.43
C GLY A 397 7.70 32.49 -35.63
N ILE A 398 8.32 32.22 -36.77
CA ILE A 398 7.62 31.91 -38.03
C ILE A 398 6.85 30.57 -38.04
N ASP A 399 7.16 29.64 -37.13
CA ASP A 399 6.55 28.30 -37.10
C ASP A 399 6.02 27.97 -35.70
N VAL A 400 4.84 28.52 -35.40
CA VAL A 400 4.16 28.35 -34.11
C VAL A 400 3.63 26.93 -33.93
N ALA A 401 3.30 26.22 -35.01
CA ALA A 401 2.84 24.83 -34.92
C ALA A 401 3.95 23.90 -34.42
N ALA A 402 5.18 24.08 -34.90
CA ALA A 402 6.32 23.27 -34.46
C ALA A 402 6.90 23.72 -33.11
N ASN A 403 6.95 25.03 -32.86
CA ASN A 403 7.75 25.59 -31.76
C ASN A 403 6.92 26.17 -30.61
N GLY A 404 5.60 26.30 -30.77
CA GLY A 404 4.80 27.21 -29.96
C GLY A 404 5.10 28.68 -30.31
N SER A 405 4.41 29.61 -29.66
CA SER A 405 4.60 31.04 -29.92
C SER A 405 5.85 31.64 -29.29
N SER A 406 6.56 30.91 -28.41
CA SER A 406 7.72 31.43 -27.69
C SER A 406 8.82 30.38 -27.64
N ARG A 407 9.86 30.59 -28.43
CA ARG A 407 11.00 29.66 -28.55
C ARG A 407 12.29 30.44 -28.73
N TYR A 408 13.37 29.98 -28.12
CA TYR A 408 14.71 30.55 -28.29
C TYR A 408 15.33 30.16 -29.64
N GLY A 409 16.00 31.11 -30.31
CA GLY A 409 16.85 30.85 -31.48
C GLY A 409 16.11 30.53 -32.77
N VAL A 410 14.83 30.93 -32.90
CA VAL A 410 14.04 30.76 -34.13
C VAL A 410 13.85 32.09 -34.86
N THR A 411 13.63 32.07 -36.17
CA THR A 411 13.36 33.29 -36.95
C THR A 411 12.11 33.98 -36.43
N VAL A 412 12.21 35.29 -36.15
CA VAL A 412 11.10 36.14 -35.72
C VAL A 412 10.09 36.29 -36.87
N ALA A 413 8.80 36.21 -36.55
CA ALA A 413 7.74 36.49 -37.50
C ALA A 413 7.55 38.01 -37.65
N ASP A 414 7.65 38.49 -38.90
CA ASP A 414 7.45 39.88 -39.29
C ASP A 414 6.96 39.96 -40.75
N GLY A 415 6.78 41.17 -41.29
CA GLY A 415 6.29 41.35 -42.66
C GLY A 415 7.25 40.94 -43.77
N SER A 416 8.53 40.73 -43.48
CA SER A 416 9.55 40.19 -44.39
C SER A 416 9.84 38.70 -44.18
N SER A 417 9.50 38.19 -43.00
CA SER A 417 9.48 36.76 -42.67
C SER A 417 8.07 36.32 -42.22
N PRO A 418 7.07 36.27 -43.12
CA PRO A 418 5.71 35.92 -42.75
C PRO A 418 5.62 34.52 -42.12
N PRO A 419 4.82 34.33 -41.06
CA PRO A 419 4.70 33.05 -40.41
C PRO A 419 3.88 32.05 -41.23
N LYS A 420 4.05 30.77 -40.90
CA LYS A 420 3.18 29.70 -41.39
C LYS A 420 1.75 29.92 -40.91
N ILE A 421 0.79 29.68 -41.79
CA ILE A 421 -0.62 29.73 -41.45
C ILE A 421 -0.91 28.59 -40.47
N PRO A 422 -1.54 28.84 -39.30
CA PRO A 422 -1.92 27.77 -38.41
C PRO A 422 -2.98 26.86 -39.04
N SER A 423 -2.95 25.56 -38.73
CA SER A 423 -3.92 24.59 -39.25
C SER A 423 -5.37 24.95 -38.87
N MET A 424 -5.56 25.55 -37.69
CA MET A 424 -6.88 26.05 -37.23
C MET A 424 -7.47 27.13 -38.16
N PHE A 425 -6.62 27.82 -38.93
CA PHE A 425 -7.00 28.86 -39.90
C PHE A 425 -6.74 28.42 -41.35
N GLY A 426 -6.64 27.11 -41.60
CA GLY A 426 -6.55 26.53 -42.94
C GLY A 426 -5.13 26.29 -43.47
N GLY A 427 -4.10 26.42 -42.63
CA GLY A 427 -2.73 26.07 -43.01
C GLY A 427 -2.48 24.57 -43.13
N ASP A 428 -1.50 24.19 -43.96
CA ASP A 428 -1.11 22.81 -44.26
C ASP A 428 0.25 22.40 -43.63
N GLY A 429 0.82 23.26 -42.79
CA GLY A 429 2.13 23.07 -42.17
C GLY A 429 3.32 23.60 -42.99
N SER A 430 3.08 24.12 -44.20
CA SER A 430 4.12 24.69 -45.08
C SER A 430 3.76 26.09 -45.59
N THR A 431 2.50 26.33 -45.94
CA THR A 431 2.01 27.61 -46.48
C THR A 431 2.19 28.73 -45.45
N THR A 432 2.80 29.83 -45.87
CA THR A 432 2.94 31.06 -45.08
C THR A 432 1.87 32.07 -45.47
N TYR A 433 1.58 32.99 -44.55
CA TYR A 433 0.94 34.23 -44.93
C TYR A 433 1.80 34.97 -45.97
N SER A 434 1.19 35.85 -46.76
CA SER A 434 1.92 36.74 -47.68
C SER A 434 2.38 38.03 -47.00
N THR A 435 1.85 38.31 -45.81
CA THR A 435 2.10 39.50 -44.98
C THR A 435 2.19 39.12 -43.50
N PHE A 436 2.44 40.09 -42.62
CA PHE A 436 2.23 39.93 -41.18
C PHE A 436 1.51 41.13 -40.55
N THR A 437 0.23 41.20 -40.88
CA THR A 437 -0.75 42.18 -40.40
C THR A 437 -1.21 41.89 -38.98
N TRP A 438 -1.96 42.83 -38.39
CA TRP A 438 -2.57 42.63 -37.08
C TRP A 438 -3.51 41.41 -37.05
N PHE A 439 -4.27 41.17 -38.13
CA PHE A 439 -5.18 40.02 -38.22
C PHE A 439 -4.41 38.70 -38.18
N GLU A 440 -3.29 38.61 -38.89
CA GLU A 440 -2.47 37.39 -38.96
C GLU A 440 -1.75 37.14 -37.63
N ALA A 441 -1.30 38.20 -36.94
CA ALA A 441 -0.78 38.09 -35.58
C ALA A 441 -1.84 37.57 -34.58
N ARG A 442 -3.10 38.04 -34.70
CA ARG A 442 -4.23 37.54 -33.90
C ARG A 442 -4.51 36.07 -34.15
N GLU A 443 -4.57 35.66 -35.41
CA GLU A 443 -4.80 34.26 -35.79
C GLU A 443 -3.71 33.35 -35.24
N LEU A 444 -2.45 33.78 -35.42
CA LEU A 444 -1.28 33.03 -34.97
C LEU A 444 -1.32 32.76 -33.46
N LEU A 445 -1.57 33.78 -32.64
CA LEU A 445 -1.63 33.61 -31.18
C LEU A 445 -2.90 32.89 -30.72
N SER A 446 -4.04 33.15 -31.37
CA SER A 446 -5.30 32.45 -31.05
C SER A 446 -5.18 30.95 -31.28
N SER A 447 -4.41 30.52 -32.30
CA SER A 447 -4.19 29.11 -32.60
C SER A 447 -3.51 28.32 -31.48
N VAL A 448 -2.81 29.01 -30.57
CA VAL A 448 -2.15 28.43 -29.39
C VAL A 448 -2.80 28.86 -28.08
N GLY A 449 -4.03 29.37 -28.13
CA GLY A 449 -4.80 29.78 -26.95
C GLY A 449 -4.21 30.99 -26.23
N LYS A 450 -3.57 31.90 -26.98
CA LYS A 450 -2.97 33.14 -26.49
C LYS A 450 -3.61 34.34 -27.17
N ASP A 451 -3.34 35.52 -26.62
CA ASP A 451 -3.82 36.80 -27.09
C ASP A 451 -2.63 37.79 -27.24
N LEU A 452 -2.83 38.94 -27.88
CA LEU A 452 -1.84 40.02 -27.89
C LEU A 452 -1.88 40.75 -26.52
N LEU A 453 -0.83 41.48 -26.19
CA LEU A 453 -0.83 42.34 -25.00
C LEU A 453 -1.67 43.59 -25.25
N ASP A 454 -2.38 44.07 -24.22
CA ASP A 454 -2.77 45.48 -24.16
C ASP A 454 -1.61 46.37 -23.71
N TYR A 455 -1.81 47.68 -23.72
CA TYR A 455 -0.77 48.63 -23.37
C TYR A 455 -0.30 48.52 -21.92
N GLY A 456 -1.22 48.25 -20.98
CA GLY A 456 -0.90 48.08 -19.56
C GLY A 456 -0.12 46.79 -19.29
N GLU A 457 -0.54 45.69 -19.91
CA GLU A 457 0.14 44.40 -19.91
C GLU A 457 1.54 44.53 -20.52
N PHE A 458 1.67 45.20 -21.68
CA PHE A 458 2.97 45.43 -22.30
C PHE A 458 3.91 46.21 -21.39
N ALA A 459 3.44 47.34 -20.84
CA ALA A 459 4.25 48.16 -19.94
C ALA A 459 4.71 47.40 -18.69
N ALA A 460 3.86 46.52 -18.16
CA ALA A 460 4.23 45.65 -17.05
C ALA A 460 5.22 44.56 -17.46
N ALA A 461 5.01 43.90 -18.60
CA ALA A 461 5.85 42.81 -19.10
C ALA A 461 7.25 43.28 -19.50
N ALA A 462 7.36 44.50 -20.04
CA ALA A 462 8.62 45.11 -20.46
C ALA A 462 9.35 45.86 -19.34
N TYR A 463 8.77 46.02 -18.16
CA TYR A 463 9.41 46.71 -17.03
C TYR A 463 10.76 46.05 -16.66
N GLY A 464 11.84 46.83 -16.61
CA GLY A 464 13.19 46.36 -16.26
C GLY A 464 14.20 46.37 -17.42
N VAL A 465 13.73 46.51 -18.66
CA VAL A 465 14.64 46.75 -19.80
C VAL A 465 15.48 48.01 -19.61
N THR A 466 16.55 48.13 -20.39
CA THR A 466 17.23 49.40 -20.61
C THR A 466 16.31 50.31 -21.41
N GLU A 467 15.81 51.36 -20.76
CA GLU A 467 14.89 52.33 -21.37
C GLU A 467 15.64 53.25 -22.35
N THR A 468 14.91 53.85 -23.30
CA THR A 468 15.46 54.81 -24.27
C THR A 468 16.63 54.26 -25.08
N ALA A 469 16.58 52.97 -25.41
CA ALA A 469 17.62 52.26 -26.13
C ALA A 469 17.03 51.33 -27.20
N ALA A 470 17.74 51.21 -28.32
CA ALA A 470 17.39 50.31 -29.40
C ALA A 470 18.57 49.41 -29.76
N ARG A 471 18.25 48.23 -30.29
CA ARG A 471 19.21 47.22 -30.73
C ARG A 471 20.09 47.70 -31.88
N GLY A 472 19.66 48.66 -32.69
CA GLY A 472 20.44 49.28 -33.78
C GLY A 472 20.52 48.45 -35.07
N ASN A 473 20.27 47.14 -35.01
CA ASN A 473 20.06 46.29 -36.19
C ASN A 473 18.99 45.23 -35.91
N ASP A 474 18.41 44.72 -36.99
CA ASP A 474 17.34 43.72 -36.95
C ASP A 474 17.76 42.49 -36.13
N ALA A 475 16.86 42.07 -35.23
CA ALA A 475 17.07 40.94 -34.36
C ALA A 475 17.13 39.61 -35.13
N VAL A 476 16.39 39.47 -36.24
CA VAL A 476 16.22 38.28 -37.12
C VAL A 476 15.78 37.00 -36.40
N THR A 477 16.42 36.63 -35.28
CA THR A 477 16.15 35.48 -34.44
C THR A 477 15.72 35.90 -33.04
N THR A 478 14.82 35.11 -32.45
CA THR A 478 14.42 35.23 -31.05
C THR A 478 15.57 34.88 -30.10
N GLY A 479 15.63 35.53 -28.95
CA GLY A 479 16.62 35.24 -27.92
C GLY A 479 17.83 36.17 -27.97
N TYR A 480 19.01 35.63 -27.65
CA TYR A 480 20.25 36.43 -27.69
C TYR A 480 20.97 36.17 -29.00
N GLY A 481 21.02 37.20 -29.83
CA GLY A 481 21.75 37.15 -31.09
C GLY A 481 23.26 37.06 -30.87
N THR A 482 23.95 36.53 -31.88
CA THR A 482 25.41 36.63 -31.99
C THR A 482 25.85 38.01 -32.49
N THR A 483 24.91 38.79 -33.02
CA THR A 483 25.11 40.20 -33.39
C THR A 483 24.93 41.08 -32.16
N ASN A 484 25.81 42.06 -31.96
CA ASN A 484 25.85 42.95 -30.79
C ASN A 484 26.18 42.27 -29.44
N THR A 485 26.89 41.14 -29.42
CA THR A 485 27.35 40.55 -28.16
C THR A 485 28.41 41.44 -27.49
N GLY A 486 28.24 41.76 -26.20
CA GLY A 486 29.20 42.56 -25.42
C GLY A 486 29.21 44.08 -25.72
N THR A 487 28.26 44.57 -26.50
CA THR A 487 28.10 46.00 -26.83
C THR A 487 27.04 46.67 -25.95
N THR A 488 26.91 47.99 -26.05
CA THR A 488 25.90 48.79 -25.33
C THR A 488 24.47 48.63 -25.88
N ASN A 489 24.25 47.71 -26.81
CA ASN A 489 22.97 47.39 -27.45
C ASN A 489 22.76 45.87 -27.61
N ALA A 490 23.38 45.06 -26.73
CA ALA A 490 23.19 43.62 -26.69
C ALA A 490 21.74 43.24 -26.31
N ASP A 491 21.24 42.10 -26.80
CA ASP A 491 19.86 41.63 -26.53
C ASP A 491 19.54 41.49 -25.03
N ALA A 492 20.56 41.20 -24.20
CA ALA A 492 20.42 41.12 -22.74
C ALA A 492 19.94 42.44 -22.11
N LEU A 493 20.32 43.60 -22.68
CA LEU A 493 19.88 44.92 -22.23
C LEU A 493 18.37 45.14 -22.39
N PHE A 494 17.73 44.37 -23.27
CA PHE A 494 16.29 44.41 -23.53
C PHE A 494 15.56 43.23 -22.86
N THR A 495 16.16 42.62 -21.83
CA THR A 495 15.49 41.62 -20.98
C THR A 495 14.75 42.32 -19.84
N SER A 496 13.50 41.96 -19.58
CA SER A 496 12.71 42.58 -18.50
C SER A 496 12.98 41.97 -17.13
N LYS A 497 12.38 42.55 -16.08
CA LYS A 497 12.38 42.02 -14.70
C LYS A 497 11.83 40.60 -14.61
N TRP A 498 10.94 40.24 -15.52
CA TRP A 498 10.28 38.93 -15.55
C TRP A 498 11.02 37.94 -16.47
N GLY A 499 12.13 38.37 -17.09
CA GLY A 499 12.87 37.58 -18.06
C GLY A 499 12.26 37.59 -19.45
N ILE A 500 11.46 38.61 -19.80
CA ILE A 500 10.96 38.76 -21.18
C ILE A 500 12.11 39.28 -22.03
N VAL A 501 12.58 38.46 -22.97
CA VAL A 501 13.74 38.74 -23.83
C VAL A 501 13.31 39.54 -25.05
N GLN A 502 14.15 40.50 -25.46
CA GLN A 502 13.87 41.42 -26.57
C GLN A 502 12.51 42.13 -26.38
N ALA A 503 12.23 42.54 -25.14
CA ALA A 503 10.93 43.11 -24.79
C ALA A 503 10.68 44.48 -25.45
N THR A 504 11.74 45.24 -25.72
CA THR A 504 11.70 46.59 -26.31
C THR A 504 12.89 46.80 -27.24
N GLY A 505 12.83 47.83 -28.09
CA GLY A 505 13.96 48.30 -28.89
C GLY A 505 14.53 47.30 -29.90
N CYS A 506 13.87 46.16 -30.09
CA CYS A 506 14.25 45.09 -31.01
C CYS A 506 13.24 45.03 -32.13
N MET A 507 11.98 44.75 -31.81
CA MET A 507 10.88 44.62 -32.76
C MET A 507 9.64 45.27 -32.13
N TRP A 508 8.86 46.02 -32.90
CA TRP A 508 7.53 46.40 -32.43
C TRP A 508 6.66 45.16 -32.26
N THR A 509 5.88 45.06 -31.19
CA THR A 509 4.85 44.02 -31.09
C THR A 509 3.48 44.62 -31.37
N TRP A 510 2.65 43.93 -32.16
CA TRP A 510 1.23 44.23 -32.24
C TRP A 510 0.58 44.18 -30.85
N GLY A 511 -0.31 45.12 -30.58
CA GLY A 511 -1.16 45.19 -29.40
C GLY A 511 -2.60 44.84 -29.72
N ARG A 512 -3.39 44.44 -28.71
CA ARG A 512 -4.83 44.20 -28.89
C ARG A 512 -5.68 45.47 -28.83
N ASP A 513 -5.11 46.58 -28.39
CA ASP A 513 -5.80 47.87 -28.37
C ASP A 513 -5.98 48.40 -29.79
N LEU A 514 -7.21 48.76 -30.13
CA LEU A 514 -7.55 49.36 -31.40
C LEU A 514 -7.85 50.84 -31.22
N THR A 515 -7.46 51.61 -32.22
CA THR A 515 -7.77 53.03 -32.31
C THR A 515 -8.19 53.39 -33.72
N TYR A 516 -8.76 54.57 -33.87
CA TYR A 516 -9.10 55.13 -35.16
C TYR A 516 -8.36 56.45 -35.35
N ARG A 517 -7.62 56.55 -36.45
CA ARG A 517 -6.92 57.76 -36.86
C ARG A 517 -7.65 58.38 -38.03
N LEU A 518 -8.17 59.59 -37.86
CA LEU A 518 -8.60 60.40 -38.98
C LEU A 518 -7.36 60.82 -39.80
N ILE A 519 -7.28 60.33 -41.04
CA ILE A 519 -6.21 60.68 -41.96
C ILE A 519 -6.66 61.91 -42.74
N VAL A 520 -6.04 63.06 -42.42
CA VAL A 520 -6.30 64.34 -43.08
C VAL A 520 -5.17 64.67 -44.07
N PRO A 521 -5.48 65.24 -45.26
CA PRO A 521 -4.45 65.69 -46.19
C PRO A 521 -3.53 66.72 -45.54
N ALA A 522 -2.23 66.63 -45.81
CA ALA A 522 -1.20 67.42 -45.12
C ALA A 522 -1.17 68.92 -45.48
N SER A 523 -2.07 69.41 -46.35
CA SER A 523 -2.06 70.80 -46.83
C SER A 523 -3.30 71.59 -46.36
N PRO A 524 -3.14 72.84 -45.86
CA PRO A 524 -4.25 73.72 -45.47
C PRO A 524 -5.17 74.18 -46.61
N ALA A 525 -4.83 73.89 -47.88
CA ALA A 525 -5.61 74.33 -49.04
C ALA A 525 -6.94 73.56 -49.22
N ASP A 526 -7.16 72.51 -48.41
CA ASP A 526 -8.27 71.58 -48.52
C ASP A 526 -9.21 71.61 -47.31
N ALA A 527 -9.42 72.77 -46.67
CA ALA A 527 -10.36 72.91 -45.55
C ALA A 527 -11.81 72.47 -45.92
N THR A 528 -12.19 72.61 -47.18
CA THR A 528 -13.46 72.12 -47.75
C THR A 528 -13.47 70.61 -48.01
N ALA A 529 -12.34 69.99 -48.34
CA ALA A 529 -12.20 68.53 -48.46
C ALA A 529 -12.08 67.85 -47.07
N LEU A 530 -11.55 68.56 -46.07
CA LEU A 530 -11.55 68.15 -44.68
C LEU A 530 -12.98 68.04 -44.14
N ALA A 531 -13.81 69.05 -44.40
CA ALA A 531 -15.23 69.06 -44.00
C ALA A 531 -16.05 67.92 -44.62
N THR A 532 -15.80 67.56 -45.89
CA THR A 532 -16.47 66.41 -46.53
C THR A 532 -15.88 65.05 -46.13
N SER A 533 -14.59 64.99 -45.74
CA SER A 533 -13.94 63.75 -45.28
C SER A 533 -14.34 63.32 -43.86
N ILE A 534 -14.71 64.27 -43.00
CA ILE A 534 -15.16 64.00 -41.62
C ILE A 534 -16.60 63.47 -41.62
N ASP A 535 -17.46 63.82 -42.58
CA ASP A 535 -18.86 63.35 -42.56
C ASP A 535 -19.12 62.13 -43.45
N THR A 536 -18.09 61.58 -44.10
CA THR A 536 -18.24 60.44 -45.02
C THR A 536 -17.59 59.18 -44.47
N TYR A 537 -18.36 58.09 -44.45
CA TYR A 537 -17.88 56.74 -44.09
C TYR A 537 -17.90 55.83 -45.33
N THR A 538 -16.95 54.91 -45.43
CA THR A 538 -16.84 54.01 -46.58
C THR A 538 -16.30 52.65 -46.15
N TYR A 539 -16.81 51.59 -46.79
CA TYR A 539 -16.24 50.25 -46.64
C TYR A 539 -14.86 50.17 -47.29
N ARG A 540 -13.87 49.65 -46.55
CA ARG A 540 -12.49 49.43 -46.99
C ARG A 540 -12.17 47.95 -46.98
N ALA A 541 -11.81 47.41 -48.13
CA ALA A 541 -11.44 46.01 -48.31
C ALA A 541 -9.97 45.75 -47.92
N THR A 542 -9.61 46.04 -46.67
CA THR A 542 -8.23 45.93 -46.14
C THR A 542 -8.00 44.69 -45.28
N THR A 543 -8.96 43.77 -45.21
CA THR A 543 -8.94 42.58 -44.33
C THR A 543 -8.46 41.30 -45.03
N GLY A 544 -7.67 41.42 -46.11
CA GLY A 544 -7.19 40.25 -46.86
C GLY A 544 -8.30 39.45 -47.53
N GLY A 545 -9.39 40.11 -47.96
CA GLY A 545 -10.54 39.46 -48.61
C GLY A 545 -11.58 38.88 -47.63
N ARG A 546 -11.44 39.10 -46.32
CA ARG A 546 -12.38 38.63 -45.29
C ARG A 546 -13.32 39.75 -44.85
N GLY A 547 -14.11 40.28 -45.78
CA GLY A 547 -15.02 41.40 -45.55
C GLY A 547 -14.37 42.78 -45.74
N SER A 548 -14.93 43.81 -45.10
CA SER A 548 -14.43 45.19 -45.20
C SER A 548 -14.69 45.94 -43.89
N VAL A 549 -13.79 46.86 -43.53
CA VAL A 549 -13.98 47.75 -42.37
C VAL A 549 -14.74 49.00 -42.79
N TYR A 550 -15.73 49.43 -42.01
CA TYR A 550 -16.48 50.66 -42.27
C TYR A 550 -15.90 51.81 -41.46
N VAL A 551 -15.19 52.71 -42.13
CA VAL A 551 -14.38 53.75 -41.48
C VAL A 551 -14.62 55.11 -42.13
N GLN A 552 -14.43 56.16 -41.33
CA GLN A 552 -14.55 57.56 -41.76
C GLN A 552 -13.36 57.95 -42.66
N GLY A 553 -13.57 58.88 -43.58
CA GLY A 553 -12.52 59.45 -44.43
C GLY A 553 -12.16 58.64 -45.69
N SER A 554 -11.23 59.18 -46.48
CA SER A 554 -10.83 58.67 -47.80
C SER A 554 -9.81 57.52 -47.77
N SER A 555 -9.26 57.19 -46.59
CA SER A 555 -8.27 56.13 -46.38
C SER A 555 -8.59 55.28 -45.15
N ASP A 556 -7.97 54.10 -45.04
CA ASP A 556 -8.16 53.23 -43.87
C ASP A 556 -7.46 53.80 -42.63
N GLY A 557 -8.25 54.37 -41.72
CA GLY A 557 -7.80 54.89 -40.43
C GLY A 557 -7.83 53.88 -39.29
N SER A 558 -8.36 52.67 -39.53
CA SER A 558 -8.40 51.63 -38.49
C SER A 558 -6.97 51.19 -38.15
N SER A 559 -6.58 51.39 -36.90
CA SER A 559 -5.21 51.21 -36.45
C SER A 559 -5.17 50.32 -35.22
N ALA A 560 -4.14 49.49 -35.13
CA ALA A 560 -3.80 48.79 -33.89
C ALA A 560 -2.59 49.46 -33.26
N LEU A 561 -2.55 49.47 -31.93
CA LEU A 561 -1.36 49.92 -31.23
C LEU A 561 -0.22 48.93 -31.48
N ILE A 562 0.99 49.47 -31.58
CA ILE A 562 2.22 48.70 -31.57
C ILE A 562 3.08 49.14 -30.39
N PHE A 563 3.80 48.23 -29.75
CA PHE A 563 4.55 48.53 -28.53
C PHE A 563 6.05 48.20 -28.61
N GLY A 564 6.86 48.95 -27.85
CA GLY A 564 8.26 48.63 -27.53
C GLY A 564 9.34 49.34 -28.35
N GLY A 565 9.06 49.74 -29.59
CA GLY A 565 10.08 50.25 -30.51
C GLY A 565 10.84 49.15 -31.25
N SER A 566 11.25 49.42 -32.48
CA SER A 566 12.16 48.52 -33.23
C SER A 566 13.63 48.90 -33.07
N TRP A 567 14.50 48.08 -33.63
CA TRP A 567 15.94 48.31 -33.68
C TRP A 567 16.34 49.67 -34.24
N ALA A 568 15.49 50.30 -35.06
CA ALA A 568 15.80 51.56 -35.74
C ALA A 568 15.30 52.82 -34.99
N ASN A 569 14.52 52.69 -33.92
CA ASN A 569 13.86 53.84 -33.29
C ASN A 569 14.69 54.53 -32.18
N GLY A 570 15.93 54.08 -31.94
CA GLY A 570 16.87 54.74 -31.04
C GLY A 570 16.28 55.00 -29.64
N SER A 571 16.35 56.26 -29.18
CA SER A 571 15.92 56.65 -27.83
C SER A 571 14.40 56.70 -27.63
N ALA A 572 13.60 56.50 -28.68
CA ALA A 572 12.14 56.42 -28.56
C ALA A 572 11.64 55.05 -28.04
N CYS A 573 12.51 54.05 -28.01
CA CYS A 573 12.22 52.70 -27.53
C CYS A 573 12.12 52.64 -26.00
N GLY A 574 11.34 51.68 -25.48
CA GLY A 574 11.19 51.50 -24.04
C GLY A 574 9.90 50.78 -23.66
N SER A 575 9.73 50.49 -22.37
CA SER A 575 8.59 49.72 -21.84
C SER A 575 7.24 50.40 -22.06
N ARG A 576 7.25 51.71 -22.33
CA ARG A 576 6.06 52.52 -22.65
C ARG A 576 6.06 53.06 -24.07
N ALA A 577 7.01 52.67 -24.91
CA ALA A 577 7.00 53.07 -26.31
C ALA A 577 5.76 52.51 -26.98
N SER A 578 4.95 53.37 -27.59
CA SER A 578 3.72 52.98 -28.27
C SER A 578 3.52 53.78 -29.57
N GLY A 579 3.19 53.07 -30.65
CA GLY A 579 2.77 53.64 -31.93
C GLY A 579 1.26 53.52 -32.09
N TRP A 580 0.62 54.61 -32.54
CA TRP A 580 -0.85 54.75 -32.58
C TRP A 580 -1.39 55.02 -34.00
N SER A 581 -0.56 54.77 -35.02
CA SER A 581 -0.85 55.15 -36.40
C SER A 581 -0.74 54.00 -37.40
N THR A 582 -0.44 52.79 -36.94
CA THR A 582 -0.21 51.64 -37.81
C THR A 582 -1.53 50.98 -38.15
N THR A 583 -1.88 50.95 -39.44
CA THR A 583 -3.15 50.39 -39.90
C THR A 583 -3.22 48.89 -39.62
N LEU A 584 -4.43 48.35 -39.47
CA LEU A 584 -4.63 46.90 -39.24
C LEU A 584 -4.04 46.03 -40.36
N SER A 585 -4.03 46.55 -41.59
CA SER A 585 -3.46 45.96 -42.79
C SER A 585 -1.97 46.25 -43.01
N GLY A 586 -1.35 47.03 -42.12
CA GLY A 586 0.07 47.34 -42.20
C GLY A 586 0.91 46.08 -42.03
N SER A 587 1.95 45.93 -42.84
CA SER A 587 2.90 44.83 -42.76
C SER A 587 4.30 45.37 -43.05
N GLY A 588 5.25 45.11 -42.17
CA GLY A 588 6.62 45.58 -42.30
C GLY A 588 7.59 44.71 -41.51
N ASN A 589 8.87 44.80 -41.84
CA ASN A 589 9.93 44.02 -41.18
C ASN A 589 10.17 44.41 -39.71
N ALA A 590 9.69 45.58 -39.29
CA ALA A 590 9.91 46.11 -37.94
C ALA A 590 8.77 45.82 -36.96
N THR A 591 7.75 45.05 -37.37
CA THR A 591 6.58 44.72 -36.55
C THR A 591 6.35 43.21 -36.52
N GLY A 592 6.43 42.64 -35.32
CA GLY A 592 6.12 41.26 -35.00
C GLY A 592 4.99 41.13 -33.98
N ALA A 593 5.01 40.04 -33.20
CA ALA A 593 4.02 39.77 -32.17
C ALA A 593 4.65 39.14 -30.92
N ARG A 594 3.91 39.17 -29.82
CA ARG A 594 4.21 38.48 -28.56
C ARG A 594 2.90 38.03 -27.91
N GLY A 595 2.85 36.79 -27.46
CA GLY A 595 1.66 36.23 -26.83
C GLY A 595 1.54 36.55 -25.34
N ARG A 596 0.31 36.63 -24.86
CA ARG A 596 -0.06 36.59 -23.45
C ARG A 596 -1.15 35.55 -23.17
N ALA A 597 -1.21 35.10 -21.92
CA ALA A 597 -2.24 34.22 -21.39
C ALA A 597 -2.60 34.63 -19.97
N ASP A 598 -3.83 34.36 -19.54
CA ASP A 598 -4.26 34.63 -18.17
C ASP A 598 -3.55 33.67 -17.20
N HIS A 599 -3.40 34.10 -15.95
CA HIS A 599 -2.89 33.22 -14.90
C HIS A 599 -4.00 32.35 -14.33
N VAL A 600 -3.78 31.03 -14.36
CA VAL A 600 -4.64 30.04 -13.69
C VAL A 600 -4.00 29.62 -12.38
N TYR A 601 -4.74 29.80 -11.29
CA TYR A 601 -4.46 29.21 -9.99
C TYR A 601 -5.70 28.42 -9.52
N GLY A 602 -5.50 27.19 -9.05
CA GLY A 602 -6.58 26.32 -8.58
C GLY A 602 -6.36 25.94 -7.12
N ILE A 603 -7.44 25.97 -6.32
CA ILE A 603 -7.48 25.41 -4.96
C ILE A 603 -7.49 23.87 -5.08
#